data_AF-A0A252D1Y8-F1
#
_entry.id   AF-A0A252D1Y8-F1
#
_cell.length_a   1.000
_cell.length_b   1.000
_cell.length_c   1.000
_cell.angle_alpha   90.00
_cell.angle_beta   90.00
_cell.angle_gamma   90.00
#
_symmetry.space_group_name_H-M   'P 1'
#
loop_
_entity.id
_entity.type
_entity.pdbx_description
1 polymer ?
#
loop_
_entity_poly.entity_id
_entity_poly.type
_entity_poly.pdbx_seq_one_letter_code
_entity_poly.pdbx_strand_id
1 'polypeptide(L)'
;MLRLSMKSLALGSMVALSTATTAFAQIPVLQNLHLTQVPSFSCGPHTQTYVVKPLDNRQGRGIRCVKLSEGRPGTTIPKLAWYGEGNWGGATYRHVGQAIYRGSNLVGFASDIHGNGEDINNNFPGNLKVQILNGSTIRVTGAWNEEWQLVQATNYKPLPRPKTCGGYFDEYKVSDLAGNRNGEGLRCVLRVGPNNTTWFGNGNWEGSTYSHIGTRSFNGSGAGDICGKGFGPICNTFGWGSLKLTPVTGGFDVTGAWSEKWR
;
A
#
# COMPACT_ATOMS: atom_id res chain seq x y z
N MET A 1 -69.64 47.16 37.33
CA MET A 1 -69.53 47.74 35.97
C MET A 1 -68.04 47.88 35.69
N LEU A 2 -67.41 47.39 34.63
CA LEU A 2 -67.82 47.02 33.28
C LEU A 2 -66.86 45.91 32.79
N ARG A 3 -67.37 44.93 32.04
CA ARG A 3 -66.57 44.00 31.24
C ARG A 3 -65.86 44.75 30.11
N LEU A 4 -64.69 44.29 29.69
CA LEU A 4 -64.28 44.34 28.28
C LEU A 4 -63.21 43.27 27.99
N SER A 5 -63.50 42.48 26.95
CA SER A 5 -62.66 41.40 26.42
C SER A 5 -61.65 41.92 25.40
N MET A 6 -60.46 41.34 25.35
CA MET A 6 -59.64 41.20 24.13
C MET A 6 -58.93 39.85 24.23
N LYS A 7 -59.35 38.84 23.46
CA LYS A 7 -58.99 38.52 22.07
C LYS A 7 -57.52 38.09 21.92
N SER A 8 -57.38 36.78 21.69
CA SER A 8 -56.32 35.94 21.17
C SER A 8 -55.07 36.57 20.53
N LEU A 9 -53.93 35.92 20.74
CA LEU A 9 -53.19 35.29 19.63
C LEU A 9 -52.31 34.14 20.15
N ALA A 10 -52.68 32.93 19.76
CA ALA A 10 -51.85 31.74 19.89
C ALA A 10 -50.89 31.69 18.70
N LEU A 11 -49.59 31.51 18.96
CA LEU A 11 -48.66 30.97 17.99
C LEU A 11 -48.18 29.62 18.49
N GLY A 12 -48.87 28.57 18.02
CA GLY A 12 -48.40 27.20 18.11
C GLY A 12 -47.32 26.98 17.05
N SER A 13 -46.08 26.78 17.48
CA SER A 13 -45.03 26.27 16.62
C SER A 13 -45.23 24.78 16.40
N MET A 14 -45.78 24.40 15.24
CA MET A 14 -45.73 23.02 14.78
C MET A 14 -44.30 22.70 14.35
N VAL A 15 -43.62 21.87 15.14
CA VAL A 15 -42.40 21.19 14.68
C VAL A 15 -42.86 20.04 13.78
N ALA A 16 -42.74 20.23 12.47
CA ALA A 16 -42.85 19.13 11.53
C ALA A 16 -41.59 18.27 11.66
N LEU A 17 -41.71 17.13 12.34
CA LEU A 17 -40.71 16.06 12.22
C LEU A 17 -40.80 15.50 10.80
N SER A 18 -39.87 15.92 9.94
CA SER A 18 -39.62 15.22 8.69
C SER A 18 -38.97 13.88 9.02
N THR A 19 -39.77 12.81 8.97
CA THR A 19 -39.25 11.45 8.87
C THR A 19 -38.56 11.33 7.51
N ALA A 20 -37.27 11.64 7.46
CA ALA A 20 -36.42 11.26 6.34
C ALA A 20 -36.37 9.73 6.30
N THR A 21 -37.23 9.13 5.50
CA THR A 21 -37.06 7.74 5.09
C THR A 21 -35.71 7.66 4.41
N THR A 22 -34.76 6.98 5.05
CA THR A 22 -33.52 6.54 4.41
C THR A 22 -33.92 5.58 3.30
N ALA A 23 -34.16 6.12 2.10
CA ALA A 23 -34.16 5.33 0.89
C ALA A 23 -32.75 4.74 0.79
N PHE A 24 -32.62 3.45 1.12
CA PHE A 24 -31.48 2.68 0.69
C PHE A 24 -31.47 2.77 -0.83
N ALA A 25 -30.62 3.64 -1.38
CA ALA A 25 -30.24 3.55 -2.77
C ALA A 25 -29.75 2.11 -2.96
N GLN A 26 -30.52 1.31 -3.69
CA GLN A 26 -30.08 0.00 -4.14
C GLN A 26 -28.80 0.25 -4.91
N ILE A 27 -27.66 -0.02 -4.28
CA ILE A 27 -26.37 0.04 -4.94
C ILE A 27 -26.48 -0.96 -6.08
N PRO A 28 -26.41 -0.52 -7.35
CA PRO A 28 -26.44 -1.46 -8.45
C PRO A 28 -25.31 -2.46 -8.21
N VAL A 29 -25.68 -3.74 -8.14
CA VAL A 29 -24.72 -4.84 -8.17
C VAL A 29 -23.99 -4.70 -9.49
N LEU A 30 -22.81 -4.07 -9.46
CA LEU A 30 -21.93 -3.98 -10.61
C LEU A 30 -21.56 -5.43 -10.94
N GLN A 31 -22.26 -5.96 -11.94
CA GLN A 31 -21.95 -7.22 -12.57
C GLN A 31 -20.46 -7.19 -12.92
N ASN A 32 -19.73 -8.16 -12.36
CA ASN A 32 -18.36 -8.54 -12.71
C ASN A 32 -17.73 -7.65 -13.77
N LEU A 33 -17.04 -6.59 -13.33
CA LEU A 33 -16.07 -5.89 -14.16
C LEU A 33 -15.05 -6.94 -14.61
N HIS A 34 -15.31 -7.52 -15.78
CA HIS A 34 -14.47 -8.46 -16.49
C HIS A 34 -13.33 -7.66 -17.12
N LEU A 35 -12.55 -7.00 -16.26
CA LEU A 35 -11.25 -6.49 -16.61
C LEU A 35 -10.43 -7.70 -17.04
N THR A 36 -10.09 -7.76 -18.33
CA THR A 36 -9.28 -8.82 -18.93
C THR A 36 -8.07 -9.08 -18.04
N GLN A 37 -8.11 -10.19 -17.30
CA GLN A 37 -7.05 -10.53 -16.35
C GLN A 37 -5.78 -10.83 -17.13
N VAL A 38 -4.61 -10.49 -16.58
CA VAL A 38 -3.37 -11.00 -17.15
C VAL A 38 -3.27 -12.45 -16.67
N PRO A 39 -3.30 -13.43 -17.58
CA PRO A 39 -3.08 -14.82 -17.18
C PRO A 39 -1.66 -14.94 -16.65
N SER A 40 -1.48 -15.75 -15.61
CA SER A 40 -0.16 -16.06 -15.05
C SER A 40 0.63 -14.83 -14.54
N PHE A 41 -0.05 -13.82 -13.98
CA PHE A 41 0.61 -12.75 -13.24
C PHE A 41 1.45 -13.30 -12.08
N SER A 42 2.68 -12.79 -11.96
CA SER A 42 3.58 -13.01 -10.84
C SER A 42 4.27 -11.69 -10.52
N CYS A 43 4.65 -11.48 -9.26
CA CYS A 43 5.47 -10.35 -8.83
C CYS A 43 6.95 -10.48 -9.27
N GLY A 44 7.32 -11.55 -9.97
CA GLY A 44 8.69 -11.84 -10.39
C GLY A 44 9.45 -12.72 -9.40
N PRO A 45 10.68 -13.13 -9.72
CA PRO A 45 11.46 -14.09 -8.93
C PRO A 45 12.03 -13.51 -7.63
N HIS A 46 12.09 -12.18 -7.50
CA HIS A 46 12.75 -11.50 -6.37
C HIS A 46 11.79 -11.06 -5.28
N THR A 47 10.50 -11.34 -5.45
CA THR A 47 9.45 -11.17 -4.46
C THR A 47 8.49 -12.35 -4.52
N GLN A 48 7.92 -12.72 -3.38
CA GLN A 48 6.93 -13.79 -3.30
C GLN A 48 5.54 -13.25 -3.67
N THR A 49 4.82 -13.96 -4.54
CA THR A 49 3.47 -13.58 -4.98
C THR A 49 2.44 -14.25 -4.09
N TYR A 50 1.68 -13.46 -3.34
CA TYR A 50 0.55 -13.97 -2.57
C TYR A 50 -0.78 -13.46 -3.14
N VAL A 51 -1.80 -14.31 -3.12
CA VAL A 51 -3.20 -13.89 -3.30
C VAL A 51 -3.85 -13.68 -1.94
N VAL A 52 -4.72 -12.67 -1.86
CA VAL A 52 -5.44 -12.34 -0.63
C VAL A 52 -6.75 -13.10 -0.57
N LYS A 53 -7.00 -13.75 0.58
CA LYS A 53 -8.27 -14.37 0.96
C LYS A 53 -8.84 -13.66 2.19
N PRO A 54 -10.04 -13.06 2.10
CA PRO A 54 -10.73 -12.50 3.26
C PRO A 54 -11.05 -13.58 4.29
N LEU A 55 -10.85 -13.28 5.58
CA LEU A 55 -11.20 -14.18 6.69
C LEU A 55 -12.63 -14.00 7.20
N ASP A 56 -13.29 -12.90 6.80
CA ASP A 56 -14.64 -12.51 7.22
C ASP A 56 -15.69 -12.75 6.13
N ASN A 57 -15.36 -13.55 5.11
CA ASN A 57 -16.21 -13.81 3.94
C ASN A 57 -16.67 -12.57 3.16
N ARG A 58 -16.07 -11.39 3.38
CA ARG A 58 -16.33 -10.23 2.53
C ARG A 58 -15.81 -10.49 1.12
N GLN A 59 -16.41 -9.85 0.12
CA GLN A 59 -15.87 -9.90 -1.23
C GLN A 59 -14.60 -9.05 -1.30
N GLY A 60 -13.49 -9.66 -1.68
CA GLY A 60 -12.22 -8.98 -1.83
C GLY A 60 -11.23 -9.84 -2.59
N ARG A 61 -10.40 -9.20 -3.41
CA ARG A 61 -9.30 -9.82 -4.13
C ARG A 61 -8.11 -8.87 -4.16
N GLY A 62 -6.92 -9.43 -4.23
CA GLY A 62 -5.71 -8.63 -4.38
C GLY A 62 -4.48 -9.51 -4.38
N ILE A 63 -3.35 -8.85 -4.66
CA ILE A 63 -2.03 -9.45 -4.60
C ILE A 63 -1.22 -8.82 -3.47
N ARG A 64 -0.23 -9.57 -2.98
CA ARG A 64 0.89 -9.02 -2.20
C ARG A 64 2.18 -9.50 -2.84
N CYS A 65 3.04 -8.56 -3.20
CA CYS A 65 4.42 -8.82 -3.59
C CYS A 65 5.28 -8.65 -2.33
N VAL A 66 5.72 -9.76 -1.76
CA VAL A 66 6.37 -9.80 -0.44
C VAL A 66 7.87 -10.03 -0.60
N LYS A 67 8.68 -9.16 0.01
CA LYS A 67 10.13 -9.37 0.17
C LYS A 67 10.40 -9.77 1.61
N LEU A 68 10.87 -11.01 1.81
CA LEU A 68 11.29 -11.51 3.12
C LEU A 68 12.72 -11.05 3.41
N SER A 69 13.01 -10.72 4.67
CA SER A 69 14.37 -10.37 5.08
C SER A 69 15.29 -11.58 5.22
N GLU A 70 16.48 -11.50 4.63
CA GLU A 70 17.57 -12.49 4.78
C GLU A 70 18.51 -12.15 5.94
N GLY A 71 18.34 -10.98 6.58
CA GLY A 71 19.14 -10.57 7.73
C GLY A 71 18.71 -11.24 9.04
N ARG A 72 19.26 -10.78 10.18
CA ARG A 72 18.69 -11.06 11.51
C ARG A 72 17.54 -10.07 11.74
N PRO A 73 16.27 -10.42 11.44
CA PRO A 73 15.14 -9.53 11.66
C PRO A 73 15.08 -9.17 13.15
N GLY A 74 14.71 -7.93 13.43
CA GLY A 74 14.73 -7.39 14.78
C GLY A 74 13.63 -6.37 14.97
N THR A 75 13.86 -5.42 15.88
CA THR A 75 12.89 -4.34 16.17
C THR A 75 12.99 -3.16 15.19
N THR A 76 14.04 -3.13 14.36
CA THR A 76 14.35 -2.05 13.40
C THR A 76 14.54 -2.53 11.96
N ILE A 77 14.72 -3.84 11.75
CA ILE A 77 14.83 -4.47 10.43
C ILE A 77 13.55 -5.27 10.20
N PRO A 78 12.77 -4.96 9.14
CA PRO A 78 11.58 -5.73 8.81
C PRO A 78 11.87 -7.20 8.63
N LYS A 79 11.02 -8.07 9.18
CA LYS A 79 11.01 -9.49 8.84
C LYS A 79 10.51 -9.70 7.42
N LEU A 80 9.52 -8.90 7.02
CA LEU A 80 8.99 -8.83 5.68
C LEU A 80 8.54 -7.41 5.37
N ALA A 81 8.60 -7.07 4.09
CA ALA A 81 8.04 -5.87 3.50
C ALA A 81 7.12 -6.30 2.35
N TRP A 82 6.06 -5.55 2.09
CA TRP A 82 5.16 -5.86 0.97
C TRP A 82 4.66 -4.62 0.26
N TYR A 83 4.41 -4.82 -1.04
CA TYR A 83 3.53 -4.00 -1.84
C TYR A 83 2.24 -4.79 -2.04
N GLY A 84 1.09 -4.13 -1.97
CA GLY A 84 -0.20 -4.77 -2.21
C GLY A 84 -1.12 -3.87 -3.03
N GLU A 85 -1.96 -4.50 -3.84
CA GLU A 85 -3.04 -3.82 -4.53
C GLU A 85 -4.17 -4.81 -4.81
N GLY A 86 -5.36 -4.26 -5.04
CA GLY A 86 -6.54 -5.07 -5.34
C GLY A 86 -7.82 -4.28 -5.24
N ASN A 87 -8.90 -5.00 -4.97
CA ASN A 87 -10.24 -4.46 -4.80
C ASN A 87 -10.91 -5.14 -3.62
N TRP A 88 -11.47 -4.35 -2.71
CA TRP A 88 -12.16 -4.79 -1.51
C TRP A 88 -13.58 -4.25 -1.51
N GLY A 89 -14.57 -5.12 -1.69
CA GLY A 89 -15.98 -4.72 -1.72
C GLY A 89 -16.32 -3.69 -2.80
N GLY A 90 -15.64 -3.72 -3.95
CA GLY A 90 -15.80 -2.74 -5.02
C GLY A 90 -14.82 -1.56 -4.94
N ALA A 91 -14.15 -1.35 -3.80
CA ALA A 91 -13.20 -0.25 -3.61
C ALA A 91 -11.76 -0.69 -3.93
N THR A 92 -11.12 0.01 -4.86
CA THR A 92 -9.74 -0.21 -5.29
C THR A 92 -8.76 0.31 -4.25
N TYR A 93 -7.72 -0.45 -3.97
CA TYR A 93 -6.66 -0.03 -3.05
C TYR A 93 -5.27 -0.38 -3.58
N ARG A 94 -4.29 0.34 -3.05
CA ARG A 94 -2.86 0.09 -3.17
C ARG A 94 -2.22 0.45 -1.85
N HIS A 95 -1.27 -0.36 -1.36
CA HIS A 95 -0.58 -0.07 -0.12
C HIS A 95 0.85 -0.60 -0.11
N VAL A 96 1.62 -0.05 0.82
CA VAL A 96 2.94 -0.56 1.19
C VAL A 96 2.92 -0.85 2.67
N GLY A 97 3.58 -1.92 3.08
CA GLY A 97 3.71 -2.22 4.50
C GLY A 97 4.94 -3.02 4.86
N GLN A 98 5.12 -3.17 6.16
CA GLN A 98 6.22 -3.90 6.76
C GLN A 98 5.77 -4.60 8.03
N ALA A 99 6.38 -5.73 8.35
CA ALA A 99 6.18 -6.41 9.64
C ALA A 99 7.50 -6.59 10.36
N ILE A 100 7.49 -6.28 11.65
CA ILE A 100 8.70 -6.17 12.48
C ILE A 100 8.44 -6.85 13.82
N TYR A 101 9.46 -7.44 14.41
CA TYR A 101 9.33 -8.04 15.73
C TYR A 101 9.13 -6.96 16.83
N ARG A 102 8.17 -7.23 17.71
CA ARG A 102 7.93 -6.55 18.98
C ARG A 102 7.82 -7.64 20.04
N GLY A 103 8.95 -7.93 20.69
CA GLY A 103 9.10 -9.18 21.44
C GLY A 103 9.03 -10.38 20.50
N SER A 104 8.23 -11.38 20.84
CA SER A 104 7.98 -12.57 19.99
C SER A 104 6.92 -12.35 18.90
N ASN A 105 6.20 -11.22 18.93
CA ASN A 105 5.10 -10.95 18.00
C ASN A 105 5.59 -10.17 16.77
N LEU A 106 5.08 -10.52 15.59
CA LEU A 106 5.22 -9.68 14.39
C LEU A 106 4.08 -8.67 14.33
N VAL A 107 4.45 -7.39 14.41
CA VAL A 107 3.53 -6.26 14.29
C VAL A 107 3.71 -5.65 12.91
N GLY A 108 2.60 -5.52 12.19
CA GLY A 108 2.52 -4.94 10.86
C GLY A 108 2.16 -3.46 10.89
N PHE A 109 2.78 -2.71 9.98
CA PHE A 109 2.54 -1.31 9.70
C PHE A 109 2.26 -1.17 8.21
N ALA A 110 1.24 -0.40 7.83
CA ALA A 110 0.91 -0.20 6.43
C ALA A 110 0.24 1.15 6.20
N SER A 111 0.34 1.65 4.98
CA SER A 111 -0.37 2.84 4.54
C SER A 111 -0.78 2.69 3.09
N ASP A 112 -1.91 3.31 2.73
CA ASP A 112 -2.44 3.26 1.38
C ASP A 112 -1.82 4.35 0.50
N ILE A 113 -1.36 3.97 -0.69
CA ILE A 113 -1.00 4.91 -1.75
C ILE A 113 -2.31 5.43 -2.35
N HIS A 114 -2.43 6.74 -2.48
CA HIS A 114 -3.67 7.38 -2.92
C HIS A 114 -3.40 8.55 -3.89
N GLY A 115 -4.41 8.88 -4.70
CA GLY A 115 -4.36 9.96 -5.70
C GLY A 115 -4.07 9.48 -7.12
N ASN A 116 -4.12 8.17 -7.38
CA ASN A 116 -3.88 7.56 -8.70
C ASN A 116 -5.11 6.80 -9.23
N GLY A 117 -6.28 7.00 -8.61
CA GLY A 117 -7.52 6.27 -8.91
C GLY A 117 -7.89 5.20 -7.88
N GLU A 118 -7.16 5.10 -6.76
CA GLU A 118 -7.58 4.30 -5.61
C GLU A 118 -8.79 4.93 -4.90
N ASP A 119 -9.69 4.09 -4.38
CA ASP A 119 -10.86 4.52 -3.59
C ASP A 119 -10.54 4.58 -2.09
N ILE A 120 -9.55 3.80 -1.65
CA ILE A 120 -9.20 3.60 -0.24
C ILE A 120 -7.96 4.44 0.11
N ASN A 121 -8.02 5.16 1.24
CA ASN A 121 -6.96 6.03 1.74
C ASN A 121 -6.81 5.94 3.28
N ASN A 122 -6.33 4.80 3.78
CA ASN A 122 -6.16 4.53 5.19
C ASN A 122 -4.69 4.43 5.62
N ASN A 123 -4.50 4.46 6.94
CA ASN A 123 -3.20 4.30 7.58
C ASN A 123 -3.32 3.34 8.78
N PHE A 124 -2.33 2.46 8.92
CA PHE A 124 -2.33 1.35 9.87
C PHE A 124 -1.04 1.36 10.71
N PRO A 125 -0.91 2.27 11.69
CA PRO A 125 0.32 2.48 12.44
C PRO A 125 0.53 1.44 13.56
N GLY A 126 0.77 0.18 13.19
CA GLY A 126 1.13 -0.87 14.15
C GLY A 126 -0.07 -1.63 14.74
N ASN A 127 -1.23 -1.55 14.10
CA ASN A 127 -2.46 -2.22 14.49
C ASN A 127 -2.75 -3.49 13.65
N LEU A 128 -1.75 -3.97 12.91
CA LEU A 128 -1.80 -5.26 12.21
C LEU A 128 -1.01 -6.30 13.00
N LYS A 129 -1.59 -7.47 13.21
CA LYS A 129 -0.91 -8.65 13.75
C LYS A 129 -0.60 -9.59 12.61
N VAL A 130 0.69 -9.83 12.36
CA VAL A 130 1.15 -10.69 11.26
C VAL A 130 1.60 -12.02 11.83
N GLN A 131 1.17 -13.12 11.21
CA GLN A 131 1.54 -14.48 11.60
C GLN A 131 1.94 -15.27 10.37
N ILE A 132 3.19 -15.70 10.30
CA ILE A 132 3.65 -16.67 9.30
C ILE A 132 3.22 -18.04 9.81
N LEU A 133 2.14 -18.61 9.25
CA LEU A 133 1.58 -19.87 9.73
C LEU A 133 2.40 -21.07 9.24
N ASN A 134 2.91 -20.98 8.01
CA ASN A 134 3.77 -21.96 7.37
C ASN A 134 4.51 -21.29 6.18
N GLY A 135 5.27 -22.06 5.40
CA GLY A 135 6.04 -21.54 4.26
C GLY A 135 5.21 -20.90 3.13
N SER A 136 3.90 -21.17 3.07
CA SER A 136 2.99 -20.70 2.02
C SER A 136 1.88 -19.77 2.50
N THR A 137 1.70 -19.59 3.81
CA THR A 137 0.54 -18.87 4.36
C THR A 137 0.96 -17.84 5.40
N ILE A 138 0.53 -16.60 5.18
CA ILE A 138 0.65 -15.50 6.15
C ILE A 138 -0.76 -15.05 6.53
N ARG A 139 -1.06 -14.98 7.81
CA ARG A 139 -2.30 -14.43 8.34
C ARG A 139 -2.07 -13.03 8.87
N VAL A 140 -2.97 -12.11 8.53
CA VAL A 140 -2.95 -10.73 9.02
C VAL A 140 -4.30 -10.40 9.68
N THR A 141 -4.26 -10.11 10.97
CA THR A 141 -5.44 -9.74 11.78
C THR A 141 -5.28 -8.36 12.42
N GLY A 142 -6.33 -7.86 13.09
CA GLY A 142 -6.36 -6.52 13.68
C GLY A 142 -7.19 -5.58 12.82
N ALA A 143 -6.58 -4.54 12.26
CA ALA A 143 -7.28 -3.65 11.33
C ALA A 143 -7.60 -4.31 9.97
N TRP A 144 -6.82 -5.32 9.59
CA TRP A 144 -7.14 -6.21 8.47
C TRP A 144 -7.60 -7.57 9.00
N ASN A 145 -8.30 -8.32 8.17
CA ASN A 145 -8.71 -9.68 8.47
C ASN A 145 -8.55 -10.55 7.22
N GLU A 146 -7.30 -10.91 6.93
CA GLU A 146 -6.88 -11.51 5.67
C GLU A 146 -5.94 -12.70 5.89
N GLU A 147 -5.97 -13.64 4.95
CA GLU A 147 -4.90 -14.60 4.72
C GLU A 147 -4.28 -14.38 3.36
N TRP A 148 -2.95 -14.47 3.31
CA TRP A 148 -2.16 -14.40 2.11
C TRP A 148 -1.69 -15.80 1.79
N GLN A 149 -2.07 -16.29 0.62
CA GLN A 149 -1.72 -17.63 0.13
C GLN A 149 -0.69 -17.50 -0.99
N LEU A 150 0.47 -18.10 -0.80
CA LEU A 150 1.58 -18.09 -1.76
C LEU A 150 1.15 -18.82 -3.03
N VAL A 151 1.41 -18.22 -4.18
CA VAL A 151 1.18 -18.80 -5.50
C VAL A 151 2.38 -18.55 -6.39
N GLN A 152 2.59 -19.44 -7.37
CA GLN A 152 3.60 -19.19 -8.40
C GLN A 152 3.14 -18.08 -9.35
N ALA A 153 1.87 -18.16 -9.76
CA ALA A 153 1.23 -17.17 -10.61
C ALA A 153 -0.29 -17.18 -10.38
N THR A 154 -0.98 -16.13 -10.80
CA THR A 154 -2.44 -15.99 -10.70
C THR A 154 -3.02 -15.15 -11.83
N ASN A 155 -4.33 -15.16 -12.01
CA ASN A 155 -4.99 -14.26 -12.96
C ASN A 155 -5.28 -12.93 -12.28
N TYR A 156 -4.51 -11.90 -12.61
CA TYR A 156 -4.63 -10.59 -11.99
C TYR A 156 -4.28 -9.49 -13.00
N LYS A 157 -4.93 -8.33 -12.91
CA LYS A 157 -4.62 -7.17 -13.76
C LYS A 157 -4.06 -6.07 -12.86
N PRO A 158 -2.76 -5.77 -12.97
CA PRO A 158 -2.17 -4.72 -12.15
C PRO A 158 -2.77 -3.35 -12.41
N LEU A 159 -2.82 -2.54 -11.36
CA LEU A 159 -3.20 -1.13 -11.45
C LEU A 159 -2.11 -0.34 -12.19
N PRO A 160 -2.46 0.76 -12.89
CA PRO A 160 -1.46 1.65 -13.48
C PRO A 160 -0.47 2.16 -12.43
N ARG A 161 0.83 2.20 -12.75
CA ARG A 161 1.88 2.63 -11.81
C ARG A 161 1.56 3.99 -11.17
N PRO A 162 1.74 4.13 -9.85
CA PRO A 162 1.44 5.39 -9.18
C PRO A 162 2.37 6.52 -9.67
N LYS A 163 1.81 7.72 -9.70
CA LYS A 163 2.48 8.99 -9.99
C LYS A 163 2.65 9.85 -8.72
N THR A 164 1.88 9.55 -7.68
CA THR A 164 1.98 10.11 -6.33
C THR A 164 1.77 9.03 -5.28
N CYS A 165 2.26 9.27 -4.07
CA CYS A 165 2.18 8.37 -2.93
C CYS A 165 1.00 8.67 -1.99
N GLY A 166 0.40 9.87 -2.05
CA GLY A 166 -0.61 10.30 -1.08
C GLY A 166 -0.03 10.74 0.27
N GLY A 167 -0.91 11.00 1.25
CA GLY A 167 -0.56 11.73 2.48
C GLY A 167 0.20 10.95 3.55
N TYR A 168 0.30 9.62 3.43
CA TYR A 168 0.90 8.75 4.46
C TYR A 168 2.35 8.33 4.16
N PHE A 169 2.93 8.87 3.11
CA PHE A 169 4.29 8.55 2.66
C PHE A 169 5.16 9.80 2.60
N ASP A 170 6.45 9.62 2.85
CA ASP A 170 7.43 10.56 2.31
C ASP A 170 7.61 10.23 0.84
N GLU A 171 7.08 11.13 0.00
CA GLU A 171 7.19 11.05 -1.45
C GLU A 171 8.48 11.71 -1.90
N TYR A 172 9.28 11.00 -2.70
CA TYR A 172 10.45 11.56 -3.37
C TYR A 172 10.36 11.34 -4.87
N LYS A 173 10.71 12.36 -5.63
CA LYS A 173 11.08 12.22 -7.04
C LYS A 173 12.53 11.78 -7.14
N VAL A 174 12.79 10.92 -8.11
CA VAL A 174 14.09 10.30 -8.31
C VAL A 174 14.73 10.82 -9.58
N SER A 175 16.02 11.09 -9.52
CA SER A 175 16.87 11.40 -10.68
C SER A 175 18.28 10.84 -10.48
N ASP A 176 19.11 10.88 -11.51
CA ASP A 176 20.48 10.37 -11.44
C ASP A 176 21.34 11.22 -10.49
N LEU A 177 22.17 10.55 -9.67
CA LEU A 177 23.01 11.23 -8.69
C LEU A 177 24.06 12.13 -9.34
N ALA A 178 24.69 11.68 -10.43
CA ALA A 178 25.66 12.50 -11.16
C ALA A 178 24.98 13.48 -12.14
N GLY A 179 23.74 13.20 -12.54
CA GLY A 179 23.02 13.94 -13.58
C GLY A 179 23.38 13.49 -15.00
N ASN A 180 24.05 12.34 -15.15
CA ASN A 180 24.58 11.87 -16.43
C ASN A 180 23.63 10.90 -17.15
N ARG A 181 22.72 10.26 -16.41
CA ARG A 181 21.75 9.30 -16.95
C ARG A 181 20.37 9.90 -17.01
N ASN A 182 19.68 9.67 -18.12
CA ASN A 182 18.28 10.04 -18.25
C ASN A 182 17.41 9.03 -17.51
N GLY A 183 16.75 9.50 -16.47
CA GLY A 183 15.65 8.78 -15.87
C GLY A 183 15.06 9.48 -14.68
N GLU A 184 13.87 9.01 -14.35
CA GLU A 184 13.02 9.58 -13.34
C GLU A 184 12.32 8.49 -12.55
N GLY A 185 11.86 8.81 -11.36
CA GLY A 185 11.07 7.87 -10.58
C GLY A 185 10.34 8.50 -9.41
N LEU A 186 9.63 7.63 -8.71
CA LEU A 186 8.87 7.89 -7.50
C LEU A 186 9.38 6.94 -6.42
N ARG A 187 9.52 7.44 -5.19
CA ARG A 187 9.69 6.62 -3.98
C ARG A 187 8.62 7.00 -2.99
N CYS A 188 7.84 6.01 -2.57
CA CYS A 188 6.86 6.13 -1.52
C CYS A 188 7.45 5.46 -0.28
N VAL A 189 8.14 6.25 0.56
CA VAL A 189 8.77 5.77 1.79
C VAL A 189 7.74 5.76 2.91
N LEU A 190 7.56 4.60 3.53
CA LEU A 190 6.53 4.40 4.53
C LEU A 190 6.86 5.20 5.81
N ARG A 191 5.95 6.07 6.25
CA ARG A 191 6.11 6.89 7.47
C ARG A 191 5.84 6.13 8.76
N VAL A 192 5.06 5.05 8.69
CA VAL A 192 4.63 4.30 9.87
C VAL A 192 5.54 3.13 10.20
N GLY A 193 5.73 2.92 11.51
CA GLY A 193 6.73 2.00 12.03
C GLY A 193 8.10 2.66 12.14
N PRO A 194 9.19 1.89 12.21
CA PRO A 194 10.53 2.43 12.13
C PRO A 194 10.75 3.22 10.84
N ASN A 195 11.40 4.37 10.95
CA ASN A 195 11.56 5.29 9.84
C ASN A 195 12.54 4.76 8.77
N ASN A 196 12.27 5.12 7.51
CA ASN A 196 13.15 4.85 6.36
C ASN A 196 13.50 3.37 6.17
N THR A 197 12.57 2.47 6.52
CA THR A 197 12.82 1.03 6.50
C THR A 197 12.19 0.32 5.32
N THR A 198 11.11 0.83 4.75
CA THR A 198 10.40 0.18 3.65
C THR A 198 9.88 1.23 2.70
N TRP A 199 10.01 0.98 1.39
CA TRP A 199 9.45 1.83 0.35
C TRP A 199 9.01 1.02 -0.85
N PHE A 200 8.00 1.52 -1.54
CA PHE A 200 7.74 1.15 -2.93
C PHE A 200 8.39 2.20 -3.85
N GLY A 201 8.91 1.77 -4.98
CA GLY A 201 9.40 2.68 -6.00
C GLY A 201 9.01 2.22 -7.39
N ASN A 202 8.87 3.18 -8.30
CA ASN A 202 8.76 2.92 -9.73
C ASN A 202 9.38 4.06 -10.53
N GLY A 203 9.68 3.83 -11.80
CA GLY A 203 10.21 4.88 -12.65
C GLY A 203 10.54 4.44 -14.06
N ASN A 204 11.38 5.22 -14.71
CA ASN A 204 11.94 4.92 -16.02
C ASN A 204 13.43 5.29 -15.99
N TRP A 205 14.28 4.35 -16.42
CA TRP A 205 15.69 4.60 -16.68
C TRP A 205 15.96 4.24 -18.14
N GLU A 206 16.46 5.20 -18.91
CA GLU A 206 16.87 4.99 -20.32
C GLU A 206 15.78 4.32 -21.19
N GLY A 207 14.52 4.73 -20.99
CA GLY A 207 13.36 4.19 -21.71
C GLY A 207 12.77 2.92 -21.08
N SER A 208 13.44 2.29 -20.13
CA SER A 208 12.98 1.06 -19.47
C SER A 208 12.28 1.34 -18.15
N THR A 209 11.05 0.84 -18.02
CA THR A 209 10.25 1.02 -16.79
C THR A 209 10.61 -0.03 -15.73
N TYR A 210 10.49 0.36 -14.47
CA TYR A 210 10.71 -0.54 -13.34
C TYR A 210 9.72 -0.24 -12.21
N SER A 211 9.56 -1.22 -11.33
CA SER A 211 8.98 -1.09 -10.01
C SER A 211 9.71 -2.00 -9.03
N HIS A 212 9.81 -1.62 -7.77
CA HIS A 212 10.48 -2.43 -6.75
C HIS A 212 9.88 -2.20 -5.38
N ILE A 213 10.13 -3.16 -4.50
CA ILE A 213 10.05 -2.97 -3.06
C ILE A 213 11.45 -2.96 -2.49
N GLY A 214 11.76 -1.90 -1.74
CA GLY A 214 13.01 -1.78 -1.03
C GLY A 214 12.80 -1.82 0.47
N THR A 215 13.83 -2.31 1.17
CA THR A 215 13.78 -2.47 2.61
C THR A 215 15.15 -2.41 3.27
N ARG A 216 15.19 -1.90 4.50
CA ARG A 216 16.38 -1.75 5.32
C ARG A 216 16.92 -3.11 5.78
N SER A 217 18.23 -3.14 5.96
CA SER A 217 19.01 -4.22 6.55
C SER A 217 20.05 -3.68 7.54
N PHE A 218 20.85 -4.58 8.08
CA PHE A 218 21.90 -4.26 9.05
C PHE A 218 22.95 -3.28 8.48
N ASN A 219 23.41 -3.51 7.24
CA ASN A 219 24.50 -2.74 6.60
C ASN A 219 24.02 -1.81 5.47
N GLY A 220 22.80 -1.26 5.59
CA GLY A 220 22.21 -0.42 4.54
C GLY A 220 20.84 -0.95 4.16
N SER A 221 20.55 -1.04 2.87
CA SER A 221 19.27 -1.52 2.35
C SER A 221 19.45 -2.45 1.16
N GLY A 222 18.39 -3.18 0.83
CA GLY A 222 18.29 -3.97 -0.39
C GLY A 222 16.93 -3.73 -1.06
N ALA A 223 16.77 -4.24 -2.27
CA ALA A 223 15.53 -4.12 -3.03
C ALA A 223 15.28 -5.36 -3.88
N GLY A 224 14.03 -5.60 -4.24
CA GLY A 224 13.65 -6.62 -5.20
C GLY A 224 12.66 -6.01 -6.18
N ASP A 225 12.94 -6.15 -7.46
CA ASP A 225 12.04 -5.65 -8.49
C ASP A 225 10.76 -6.48 -8.52
N ILE A 226 9.65 -5.77 -8.69
CA ILE A 226 8.37 -6.35 -9.06
C ILE A 226 8.31 -6.21 -10.57
N CYS A 227 8.38 -7.32 -11.31
CA CYS A 227 8.57 -7.27 -12.75
C CYS A 227 7.43 -7.96 -13.50
N GLY A 228 7.11 -7.46 -14.70
CA GLY A 228 6.03 -7.97 -15.54
C GLY A 228 5.03 -6.90 -15.96
N LYS A 229 3.92 -7.34 -16.57
CA LYS A 229 2.92 -6.46 -17.16
C LYS A 229 2.33 -5.54 -16.08
N GLY A 230 2.52 -4.23 -16.26
CA GLY A 230 2.07 -3.19 -15.31
C GLY A 230 3.17 -2.64 -14.41
N PHE A 231 4.24 -3.39 -14.14
CA PHE A 231 5.34 -2.96 -13.26
C PHE A 231 6.64 -2.63 -13.99
N GLY A 232 6.82 -3.16 -15.20
CA GLY A 232 7.97 -2.89 -16.07
C GLY A 232 8.80 -4.15 -16.36
N PRO A 233 9.66 -4.13 -17.39
CA PRO A 233 10.47 -5.29 -17.78
C PRO A 233 11.71 -5.51 -16.91
N ILE A 234 12.20 -4.47 -16.21
CA ILE A 234 13.40 -4.60 -15.36
C ILE A 234 13.08 -5.55 -14.20
N CYS A 235 13.96 -6.54 -13.99
CA CYS A 235 13.73 -7.62 -13.03
C CYS A 235 15.01 -7.99 -12.26
N ASN A 236 15.57 -7.03 -11.54
CA ASN A 236 16.78 -7.17 -10.75
C ASN A 236 16.48 -7.49 -9.28
N THR A 237 17.52 -7.98 -8.61
CA THR A 237 17.59 -8.04 -7.15
C THR A 237 18.82 -7.31 -6.67
N PHE A 238 18.67 -6.59 -5.57
CA PHE A 238 19.72 -5.84 -4.93
C PHE A 238 19.89 -6.40 -3.52
N GLY A 239 21.05 -7.02 -3.30
CA GLY A 239 21.39 -7.69 -2.05
C GLY A 239 21.30 -6.77 -0.84
N TRP A 240 21.23 -7.36 0.34
CA TRP A 240 21.15 -6.60 1.59
C TRP A 240 22.42 -5.81 1.84
N GLY A 241 22.26 -4.52 2.13
CA GLY A 241 23.37 -3.60 2.30
C GLY A 241 24.02 -3.14 0.99
N SER A 242 23.50 -3.56 -0.17
CA SER A 242 24.03 -3.09 -1.46
C SER A 242 23.63 -1.64 -1.76
N LEU A 243 22.65 -1.10 -1.03
CA LEU A 243 22.19 0.27 -1.15
C LEU A 243 22.50 1.04 0.13
N LYS A 244 23.14 2.20 -0.01
CA LYS A 244 23.40 3.14 1.08
C LYS A 244 22.63 4.43 0.85
N LEU A 245 21.66 4.69 1.72
CA LEU A 245 20.86 5.91 1.73
C LEU A 245 21.48 6.90 2.72
N THR A 246 22.05 7.98 2.20
CA THR A 246 22.65 9.05 3.01
C THR A 246 21.66 10.22 3.08
N PRO A 247 21.15 10.58 4.26
CA PRO A 247 20.26 11.72 4.40
C PRO A 247 20.93 13.01 3.95
N VAL A 248 20.19 13.83 3.21
CA VAL A 248 20.57 15.18 2.79
C VAL A 248 19.37 16.11 2.95
N THR A 249 19.57 17.43 2.83
CA THR A 249 18.45 18.38 2.87
C THR A 249 17.43 18.02 1.78
N GLY A 250 16.19 17.74 2.18
CA GLY A 250 15.10 17.40 1.27
C GLY A 250 15.06 15.94 0.79
N GLY A 251 15.91 15.03 1.28
CA GLY A 251 15.77 13.61 0.96
C GLY A 251 17.04 12.79 1.16
N PHE A 252 17.42 11.99 0.15
CA PHE A 252 18.53 11.04 0.25
C PHE A 252 19.40 11.03 -1.00
N ASP A 253 20.70 10.89 -0.80
CA ASP A 253 21.61 10.39 -1.83
C ASP A 253 21.77 8.88 -1.67
N VAL A 254 21.46 8.14 -2.74
CA VAL A 254 21.49 6.68 -2.75
C VAL A 254 22.64 6.20 -3.60
N THR A 255 23.53 5.45 -2.96
CA THR A 255 24.80 4.96 -3.52
C THR A 255 24.93 3.44 -3.36
N GLY A 256 25.96 2.86 -3.98
CA GLY A 256 26.22 1.42 -4.01
C GLY A 256 25.79 0.83 -5.34
N ALA A 257 24.85 -0.12 -5.32
CA ALA A 257 24.29 -0.69 -6.54
C ALA A 257 23.42 0.32 -7.32
N TRP A 258 22.93 1.37 -6.64
CA TRP A 258 22.22 2.50 -7.26
C TRP A 258 23.07 3.77 -7.19
N SER A 259 22.72 4.73 -8.04
CA SER A 259 23.30 6.07 -8.09
C SER A 259 22.18 7.07 -8.34
N GLU A 260 21.40 7.35 -7.29
CA GLU A 260 20.13 8.10 -7.36
C GLU A 260 20.09 9.26 -6.36
N LYS A 261 19.45 10.36 -6.75
CA LYS A 261 18.95 11.42 -5.86
C LYS A 261 17.48 11.20 -5.59
N TRP A 262 17.08 11.20 -4.32
CA TRP A 262 15.69 11.23 -3.91
C TRP A 262 15.43 12.60 -3.30
N ARG A 263 14.50 13.37 -3.88
CA ARG A 263 14.20 14.76 -3.52
C ARG A 263 12.70 15.04 -3.52
#